data_AF-A0A484U5V4-F1
#
_entry.id   AF-A0A484U5V4-F1
#
_cell.length_a   1.000
_cell.length_b   1.000
_cell.length_c   1.000
_cell.angle_alpha   90.00
_cell.angle_beta   90.00
_cell.angle_gamma   90.00
#
_symmetry.space_group_name_H-M   'P 1'
#
loop_
_entity.id
_entity.type
_entity.pdbx_description
1 polymer ?
#
loop_
_entity_poly.entity_id
_entity_poly.type
_entity_poly.pdbx_seq_one_letter_code
_entity_poly.pdbx_strand_id
1 'polypeptide(L)'
;MLLRQLPRLDGDARGIDFASSDADAMVAVAEAAEGVVLRAHAGLESLGTLLASLEGDASRLSASAALAGIGDLIAELSALATACVELAADCRYETADYCPTPQAGGIDP
;
A
#
# COMPACT_ATOMS: atom_id res chain seq x y z
N MET A 1 -2.53 -8.53 -3.55
CA MET A 1 -2.95 -9.24 -2.31
C MET A 1 -1.88 -9.04 -1.25
N LEU A 2 -1.58 -7.78 -0.86
CA LEU A 2 -0.50 -7.43 0.08
C LEU A 2 -0.59 -8.22 1.39
N LEU A 3 -1.80 -8.29 1.98
CA LEU A 3 -2.06 -9.02 3.21
C LEU A 3 -1.72 -10.52 3.15
N ARG A 4 -1.68 -11.13 1.96
CA ARG A 4 -1.27 -12.53 1.80
C ARG A 4 0.24 -12.71 1.73
N GLN A 5 0.98 -11.64 1.39
CA GLN A 5 2.44 -11.68 1.28
C GLN A 5 3.12 -11.25 2.58
N LEU A 6 2.49 -10.37 3.39
CA LEU A 6 3.06 -9.89 4.65
C LEU A 6 3.54 -11.01 5.61
N PRO A 7 2.82 -12.14 5.81
CA PRO A 7 3.29 -13.20 6.71
C PRO A 7 4.53 -13.97 6.22
N ARG A 8 5.03 -13.65 5.01
CA ARG A 8 6.24 -14.26 4.44
C ARG A 8 7.50 -13.47 4.76
N LEU A 9 7.37 -12.26 5.31
CA LEU A 9 8.49 -11.50 5.82
C LEU A 9 8.83 -12.00 7.23
N ASP A 10 10.12 -12.12 7.50
CA ASP A 10 10.60 -12.49 8.81
C ASP A 10 10.52 -11.30 9.75
N GLY A 11 10.11 -11.53 10.99
CA GLY A 11 9.88 -10.47 11.95
C GLY A 11 9.18 -10.95 13.22
N ASP A 12 9.04 -10.04 14.16
CA ASP A 12 8.34 -10.27 15.42
C ASP A 12 7.45 -9.07 15.79
N ALA A 13 7.00 -9.01 17.05
CA ALA A 13 6.15 -7.92 17.52
C ALA A 13 6.83 -6.53 17.48
N ARG A 14 8.14 -6.46 17.27
CA ARG A 14 8.92 -5.22 17.19
C ARG A 14 9.08 -4.70 15.76
N GLY A 15 8.82 -5.53 14.77
CA GLY A 15 8.90 -5.15 13.36
C GLY A 15 9.39 -6.27 12.45
N ILE A 16 9.61 -5.89 11.20
CA ILE A 16 10.11 -6.77 10.15
C ILE A 16 11.64 -6.74 10.18
N ASP A 17 12.26 -7.92 10.11
CA ASP A 17 13.68 -8.09 9.87
C ASP A 17 13.90 -8.33 8.37
N PHE A 18 14.02 -7.23 7.62
CA PHE A 18 14.18 -7.29 6.17
C PHE A 18 15.48 -7.99 5.75
N ALA A 19 16.54 -7.86 6.55
CA ALA A 19 17.84 -8.45 6.23
C ALA A 19 17.84 -9.99 6.31
N SER A 20 16.95 -10.60 7.13
CA SER A 20 16.79 -12.05 7.21
C SER A 20 15.67 -12.61 6.32
N SER A 21 14.81 -11.73 5.79
CA SER A 21 13.67 -12.12 4.95
C SER A 21 14.10 -12.66 3.58
N ASP A 22 13.29 -13.58 3.04
CA ASP A 22 13.45 -14.08 1.66
C ASP A 22 13.31 -12.96 0.61
N ALA A 23 14.26 -12.88 -0.32
CA ALA A 23 14.30 -11.81 -1.32
C ALA A 23 13.11 -11.85 -2.29
N ASP A 24 12.66 -13.04 -2.72
CA ASP A 24 11.48 -13.18 -3.56
C ASP A 24 10.21 -12.72 -2.83
N ALA A 25 10.10 -13.03 -1.52
CA ALA A 25 9.01 -12.53 -0.68
C ALA A 25 9.04 -11.00 -0.56
N MET A 26 10.21 -10.39 -0.34
CA MET A 26 10.36 -8.93 -0.28
C MET A 26 9.97 -8.24 -1.59
N VAL A 27 10.40 -8.76 -2.74
CA VAL A 27 9.98 -8.24 -4.05
C VAL A 27 8.47 -8.32 -4.22
N ALA A 28 7.86 -9.47 -3.89
CA ALA A 28 6.42 -9.64 -3.99
C ALA A 28 5.62 -8.72 -3.04
N VAL A 29 6.16 -8.42 -1.86
CA VAL A 29 5.57 -7.45 -0.93
C VAL A 29 5.67 -6.04 -1.48
N ALA A 30 6.85 -5.63 -1.97
CA ALA A 30 7.06 -4.30 -2.55
C ALA A 30 6.08 -4.02 -3.69
N GLU A 31 5.98 -4.93 -4.66
CA GLU A 31 5.05 -4.80 -5.78
C GLU A 31 3.58 -4.74 -5.32
N ALA A 32 3.22 -5.56 -4.32
CA ALA A 32 1.87 -5.56 -3.77
C ALA A 32 1.55 -4.26 -3.02
N ALA A 33 2.52 -3.68 -2.31
CA ALA A 33 2.42 -2.43 -1.57
C ALA A 33 2.33 -1.23 -2.53
N GLU A 34 3.19 -1.15 -3.54
CA GLU A 34 3.11 -0.18 -4.64
C GLU A 34 1.72 -0.23 -5.32
N GLY A 35 1.20 -1.44 -5.56
CA GLY A 35 -0.15 -1.63 -6.07
C GLY A 35 -1.27 -1.14 -5.12
N VAL A 36 -1.07 -1.18 -3.79
CA VAL A 36 -1.99 -0.56 -2.82
C VAL A 36 -1.92 0.96 -2.90
N VAL A 37 -0.72 1.54 -2.97
CA VAL A 37 -0.49 2.99 -3.08
C VAL A 37 -1.22 3.56 -4.30
N LEU A 38 -1.09 2.91 -5.47
CA LEU A 38 -1.80 3.33 -6.68
C LEU A 38 -3.32 3.35 -6.51
N ARG A 39 -3.88 2.32 -5.88
CA ARG A 39 -5.33 2.26 -5.60
C ARG A 39 -5.76 3.28 -4.55
N ALA A 40 -4.94 3.51 -3.53
CA ALA A 40 -5.21 4.52 -2.51
C ALA A 40 -5.25 5.92 -3.13
N HIS A 41 -4.29 6.27 -3.98
CA HIS A 41 -4.29 7.55 -4.71
C HIS A 41 -5.51 7.74 -5.60
N ALA A 42 -5.91 6.71 -6.37
CA ALA A 42 -7.13 6.78 -7.19
C ALA A 42 -8.41 6.96 -6.33
N GLY A 43 -8.45 6.32 -5.16
CA GLY A 43 -9.52 6.51 -4.18
C GLY A 43 -9.54 7.92 -3.61
N LEU A 44 -8.39 8.46 -3.23
CA LEU A 44 -8.23 9.83 -2.73
C LEU A 44 -8.67 10.88 -3.77
N GLU A 45 -8.35 10.69 -5.05
CA GLU A 45 -8.81 11.55 -6.15
C GLU A 45 -10.36 11.55 -6.24
N SER A 46 -10.96 10.37 -6.15
CA SER A 46 -12.42 10.21 -6.17
C SER A 46 -13.08 10.91 -4.97
N LEU A 47 -12.49 10.78 -3.77
CA LEU A 47 -12.97 11.46 -2.56
C LEU A 47 -12.82 12.98 -2.66
N GLY A 48 -11.71 13.48 -3.19
CA GLY A 48 -11.52 14.91 -3.45
C GLY A 48 -12.56 15.48 -4.41
N THR A 49 -12.90 14.72 -5.46
CA THR A 49 -13.97 15.08 -6.40
C THR A 49 -15.34 15.15 -5.71
N LEU A 50 -15.63 14.19 -4.82
CA LEU A 50 -16.86 14.20 -4.03
C LEU A 50 -16.93 15.40 -3.08
N LEU A 51 -15.84 15.71 -2.37
CA LEU A 51 -15.76 16.90 -1.50
C LEU A 51 -16.05 18.19 -2.29
N ALA A 52 -15.40 18.38 -3.43
CA ALA A 52 -15.60 19.56 -4.28
C ALA A 52 -17.07 19.67 -4.77
N SER A 53 -17.74 18.54 -5.01
CA SER A 53 -19.16 18.54 -5.41
C SER A 53 -20.12 18.94 -4.29
N LEU A 54 -19.75 18.71 -3.02
CA LEU A 54 -20.58 18.97 -1.84
C LEU A 54 -20.44 20.41 -1.33
N GLU A 55 -19.39 21.12 -1.72
CA GLU A 55 -19.10 22.49 -1.26
C GLU A 55 -20.21 23.49 -1.64
N GLY A 56 -20.95 23.22 -2.73
CA GLY A 56 -22.13 24.01 -3.14
C GLY A 56 -23.40 23.77 -2.31
N ASP A 57 -23.47 22.68 -1.53
CA ASP A 57 -24.65 22.25 -0.76
C ASP A 57 -24.42 22.27 0.76
N ALA A 58 -23.27 22.79 1.21
CA ALA A 58 -22.78 22.78 2.59
C ALA A 58 -23.66 23.53 3.62
N SER A 59 -24.72 24.21 3.18
CA SER A 59 -25.70 24.88 4.05
C SER A 59 -26.54 23.91 4.89
N ARG A 60 -26.51 22.60 4.58
CA ARG A 60 -27.24 21.55 5.31
C ARG A 60 -26.33 20.87 6.34
N LEU A 61 -26.82 20.70 7.58
CA LEU A 61 -26.12 19.98 8.65
C LEU A 61 -25.72 18.53 8.26
N SER A 62 -26.43 17.89 7.33
CA SER A 62 -26.04 16.58 6.80
C SER A 62 -24.82 16.63 5.88
N ALA A 63 -24.62 17.75 5.17
CA ALA A 63 -23.47 17.94 4.28
C ALA A 63 -22.19 18.23 5.08
N SER A 64 -22.27 18.98 6.19
CA SER A 64 -21.10 19.22 7.04
C SER A 64 -20.56 17.96 7.72
N ALA A 65 -21.44 17.07 8.20
CA ALA A 65 -21.05 15.78 8.76
C ALA A 65 -20.41 14.86 7.70
N ALA A 66 -20.95 14.86 6.47
CA ALA A 66 -20.38 14.10 5.36
C ALA A 66 -19.00 14.63 4.94
N LEU A 67 -18.83 15.96 4.86
CA LEU A 67 -17.54 16.59 4.56
C LEU A 67 -16.47 16.22 5.60
N ALA A 68 -16.81 16.27 6.89
CA ALA A 68 -15.90 15.87 7.97
C ALA A 68 -15.49 14.39 7.84
N GLY A 69 -16.45 13.48 7.67
CA GLY A 69 -16.17 12.05 7.53
C GLY A 69 -15.34 11.70 6.29
N ILE A 70 -15.52 12.42 5.18
CA ILE A 70 -14.67 12.25 3.99
C ILE A 70 -13.26 12.79 4.24
N GLY A 71 -13.12 13.91 4.95
CA GLY A 71 -11.83 14.46 5.36
C GLY A 71 -11.02 13.48 6.22
N ASP A 72 -11.67 12.86 7.21
CA ASP A 72 -11.06 11.83 8.05
C ASP A 72 -10.63 10.61 7.22
N LEU A 73 -11.48 10.16 6.29
CA LEU A 73 -11.13 9.04 5.41
C LEU A 73 -9.94 9.35 4.51
N ILE A 74 -9.82 10.59 4.01
CA ILE A 74 -8.66 11.04 3.24
C ILE A 74 -7.39 10.95 4.08
N ALA A 75 -7.44 11.38 5.34
CA ALA A 75 -6.29 11.30 6.25
C ALA A 75 -5.87 9.85 6.49
N GLU A 76 -6.80 8.96 6.80
CA GLU A 76 -6.55 7.53 7.04
C GLU A 76 -5.98 6.82 5.80
N LEU A 77 -6.56 7.06 4.61
CA LEU A 77 -6.05 6.49 3.36
C LEU A 77 -4.67 7.02 2.99
N SER A 78 -4.40 8.30 3.28
CA SER A 78 -3.07 8.89 3.06
C SER A 78 -2.03 8.26 3.99
N ALA A 79 -2.36 8.07 5.27
CA ALA A 79 -1.48 7.39 6.22
C ALA A 79 -1.19 5.94 5.80
N LEU A 80 -2.20 5.20 5.35
CA LEU A 80 -2.03 3.85 4.82
C LEU A 80 -1.13 3.83 3.58
N ALA A 81 -1.32 4.78 2.65
CA ALA A 81 -0.50 4.88 1.45
C ALA A 81 0.96 5.15 1.82
N THR A 82 1.22 6.08 2.74
CA THR A 82 2.57 6.37 3.25
C THR A 82 3.24 5.13 3.85
N ALA A 83 2.54 4.40 4.72
CA ALA A 83 3.07 3.16 5.31
C ALA A 83 3.39 2.10 4.24
N CYS A 84 2.60 2.01 3.16
CA CYS A 84 2.88 1.11 2.05
C CYS A 84 4.08 1.58 1.21
N VAL A 85 4.29 2.89 1.05
CA VAL A 85 5.49 3.44 0.40
C VAL A 85 6.74 3.10 1.20
N GLU A 86 6.71 3.31 2.51
CA GLU A 86 7.83 2.99 3.41
C GLU A 86 8.17 1.49 3.35
N LEU A 87 7.16 0.62 3.49
CA LEU A 87 7.34 -0.83 3.38
C LEU A 87 7.94 -1.25 2.03
N ALA A 88 7.44 -0.66 0.93
CA ALA A 88 7.98 -0.96 -0.40
C ALA A 88 9.44 -0.48 -0.52
N ALA A 89 9.74 0.72 -0.03
CA ALA A 89 11.09 1.28 -0.07
C ALA A 89 12.09 0.41 0.71
N ASP A 90 11.75 -0.04 1.91
CA ASP A 90 12.61 -0.91 2.72
C ASP A 90 12.85 -2.26 2.04
N CYS A 91 11.80 -2.88 1.48
CA CYS A 91 11.95 -4.12 0.70
C CYS A 91 12.84 -3.91 -0.54
N ARG A 92 12.68 -2.79 -1.26
CA ARG A 92 13.46 -2.45 -2.46
C ARG A 92 14.93 -2.16 -2.12
N TYR A 93 15.19 -1.55 -0.97
CA TYR A 93 16.53 -1.27 -0.50
C TYR A 93 17.31 -2.57 -0.27
N GLU A 94 16.74 -3.53 0.45
CA GLU A 94 17.40 -4.83 0.71
C GLU A 94 17.49 -5.72 -0.54
N THR A 95 16.61 -5.53 -1.52
CA THR A 95 16.59 -6.29 -2.79
C THR A 95 17.29 -5.58 -3.95
N ALA A 96 18.01 -4.48 -3.72
CA ALA A 96 18.57 -3.65 -4.79
C ALA A 96 19.50 -4.42 -5.76
N ASP A 97 20.30 -5.35 -5.23
CA ASP A 97 21.24 -6.18 -6.00
C ASP A 97 20.68 -7.59 -6.29
N TYR A 98 19.42 -7.85 -5.92
CA TYR A 98 18.81 -9.16 -6.11
C TYR A 98 18.53 -9.42 -7.60
N CYS A 99 19.08 -10.51 -8.12
CA CYS A 99 18.78 -11.01 -9.46
C CYS A 99 17.98 -12.31 -9.34
N PRO A 100 16.65 -12.29 -9.59
CA PRO A 100 15.84 -13.49 -9.48
C PRO A 100 16.35 -14.56 -10.44
N THR A 101 16.57 -15.77 -9.92
CA THR A 101 16.96 -16.89 -10.79
C THR A 101 15.77 -17.25 -11.68
N PRO A 102 15.96 -17.40 -13.00
CA PRO A 102 14.88 -17.88 -13.87
C PRO A 102 14.43 -19.24 -13.34
N GLN A 103 13.16 -19.38 -12.99
CA GLN A 103 12.60 -20.68 -12.62
C GLN A 103 12.95 -21.68 -13.73
N ALA A 104 13.77 -22.68 -13.40
CA ALA A 104 14.09 -23.76 -14.30
C ALA A 104 12.79 -24.53 -14.56
N GLY A 105 12.06 -24.12 -15.60
CA GLY A 105 10.94 -24.86 -16.13
C GLY A 105 11.44 -26.26 -16.48
N GLY A 106 10.92 -27.26 -15.78
CA GLY A 106 11.29 -28.65 -15.95
C GLY A 106 11.21 -29.06 -17.41
N ILE A 107 12.36 -29.37 -17.98
CA ILE A 107 12.46 -30.27 -19.12
C ILE A 107 12.86 -31.60 -18.49
N ASP A 108 11.88 -32.42 -18.12
CA ASP A 108 12.12 -33.85 -17.92
C ASP A 108 12.11 -34.53 -19.30
N PRO A 109 13.02 -35.50 -19.54
CA PRO A 109 13.23 -36.15 -20.85
C PRO A 109 12.13 -37.13 -21.27
#